data_AF-A0A1H2AQQ6-F1
#
_entry.id   AF-A0A1H2AQQ6-F1
#
_cell.length_a   1.000
_cell.length_b   1.000
_cell.length_c   1.000
_cell.angle_alpha   90.00
_cell.angle_beta   90.00
_cell.angle_gamma   90.00
#
_symmetry.space_group_name_H-M   'P 1'
#
loop_
_entity.id
_entity.type
_entity.pdbx_description
1 polymer ?
#
loop_
_entity_poly.entity_id
_entity_poly.type
_entity_poly.pdbx_seq_one_letter_code
_entity_poly.pdbx_strand_id
1 'polypeptide(L)' 'MSGIYISTDNDPENIPDYLTEGIAFEFMDSHVTLPFREAILYMLDWYNHHGDIRDKKLDKIFEDLKGKFL' A
#
# COMPACT_ATOMS: atom_id res chain seq x y z
N MET A 1 -11.88 7.37 12.50
CA MET A 1 -12.44 7.19 11.13
C MET A 1 -11.78 5.95 10.52
N SER A 2 -12.11 5.53 9.31
CA SER A 2 -11.38 4.43 8.66
C SER A 2 -10.85 4.89 7.31
N GLY A 3 -9.58 4.60 7.04
CA GLY A 3 -8.88 5.14 5.87
C GLY A 3 -7.61 4.38 5.55
N ILE A 4 -7.14 4.53 4.31
CA ILE A 4 -5.83 4.07 3.87
C ILE A 4 -5.10 5.31 3.36
N TYR A 5 -3.91 5.56 3.91
CA TYR A 5 -3.12 6.74 3.60
C TYR A 5 -1.77 6.31 3.05
N ILE A 6 -1.27 7.03 2.05
CA ILE A 6 0.01 6.75 1.41
C ILE A 6 0.88 7.99 1.62
N SER A 7 2.07 7.83 2.19
CA SER A 7 2.93 8.97 2.57
C SER A 7 3.41 9.81 1.38
N THR A 8 3.21 9.32 0.14
CA THR A 8 3.56 10.00 -1.10
C THR A 8 2.32 10.43 -1.89
N ASP A 9 1.15 10.52 -1.26
CA ASP A 9 -0.02 11.10 -1.90
C ASP A 9 0.26 12.57 -2.30
N ASN A 10 -0.36 13.03 -3.38
CA ASN A 10 -0.15 14.37 -3.90
C ASN A 10 -0.93 15.43 -3.10
N ASP A 11 -1.81 15.00 -2.20
CA ASP A 11 -2.55 15.85 -1.28
C ASP A 11 -2.03 15.70 0.17
N PRO A 12 -0.98 16.45 0.55
CA PRO A 12 -0.35 16.31 1.85
C PRO A 12 -1.25 16.74 3.01
N GLU A 13 -2.28 17.58 2.77
CA GLU A 13 -3.22 18.00 3.82
C GLU A 13 -4.12 16.84 4.28
N ASN A 14 -4.21 15.78 3.48
CA ASN A 14 -4.95 14.56 3.79
C ASN A 14 -4.07 13.42 4.31
N ILE A 15 -2.77 13.64 4.55
CA ILE A 15 -1.86 12.64 5.10
C ILE A 15 -1.75 12.84 6.62
N PRO A 16 -1.96 11.80 7.46
CA PRO A 16 -1.83 11.94 8.90
C PRO A 16 -0.39 12.27 9.33
N ASP A 17 -0.22 13.19 10.28
CA ASP A 17 1.09 13.65 10.77
C ASP A 17 1.99 12.52 11.30
N TYR A 18 1.41 11.43 11.77
CA TYR A 18 2.17 10.28 12.29
C TYR A 18 2.74 9.39 11.17
N LEU A 19 2.26 9.53 9.92
CA LEU A 19 2.71 8.72 8.79
C LEU A 19 3.95 9.35 8.16
N THR A 20 5.14 8.93 8.62
CA THR A 20 6.42 9.45 8.12
C THR A 20 6.79 8.88 6.74
N GLU A 21 6.66 7.57 6.56
CA GLU A 21 6.93 6.88 5.29
C GLU A 21 6.12 5.59 5.21
N GLY A 22 5.53 5.30 4.04
CA GLY A 22 4.83 4.06 3.76
C GLY A 22 3.33 4.21 3.65
N ILE A 23 2.60 3.22 4.17
CA ILE A 23 1.14 3.13 4.11
C ILE A 23 0.58 3.01 5.52
N ALA A 24 -0.41 3.83 5.86
CA ALA A 24 -1.18 3.68 7.09
C ALA A 24 -2.56 3.08 6.79
N PHE A 25 -2.99 2.15 7.63
CA PHE A 25 -4.36 1.64 7.68
C PHE A 25 -4.98 2.10 8.99
N GLU A 26 -6.00 2.95 8.90
CA GLU A 26 -6.73 3.45 10.05
C GLU A 26 -8.07 2.74 10.23
N PHE A 27 -8.41 2.47 11.48
CA PHE A 27 -9.72 2.03 11.89
C PHE A 27 -10.07 2.57 13.28
N MET A 28 -11.10 3.43 13.33
CA MET A 28 -11.51 4.16 14.54
C MET A 28 -10.38 5.02 15.10
N ASP A 29 -9.90 4.71 16.32
CA ASP A 29 -8.82 5.43 17.03
C ASP A 29 -7.49 4.66 16.96
N SER A 30 -7.43 3.61 16.13
CA SER A 30 -6.24 2.77 15.95
C SER A 30 -5.73 2.87 14.52
N HIS A 31 -4.41 2.75 14.38
CA HIS A 31 -3.76 2.68 13.08
C HIS A 31 -2.61 1.70 13.11
N VAL A 32 -2.30 1.15 11.94
CA VAL A 32 -1.05 0.41 11.70
C VAL A 32 -0.34 1.03 10.52
N THR A 33 0.98 1.16 10.62
CA THR A 33 1.82 1.63 9.52
C THR A 33 2.66 0.47 9.00
N LEU A 34 2.86 0.46 7.68
CA LEU A 34 3.76 -0.47 7.00
C LEU A 34 4.69 0.35 6.09
N PRO A 35 6.02 0.15 6.16
CA PRO A 35 6.90 0.71 5.16
C PRO A 35 6.57 0.12 3.78
N PHE A 36 6.94 0.85 2.72
CA PHE A 36 6.56 0.49 1.35
C PHE A 36 6.98 -0.93 0.98
N ARG A 37 8.21 -1.31 1.34
CA ARG A 37 8.75 -2.63 1.02
C ARG A 37 7.87 -3.75 1.56
N GLU A 38 7.53 -3.72 2.85
CA GLU A 38 6.65 -4.71 3.48
C GLU A 38 5.25 -4.68 2.88
N ALA A 39 4.69 -3.50 2.67
CA ALA A 39 3.37 -3.36 2.08
C ALA A 39 3.30 -3.99 0.68
N ILE A 40 4.30 -3.74 -0.18
CA ILE A 40 4.38 -4.34 -1.51
C ILE A 40 4.53 -5.87 -1.43
N LEU A 41 5.34 -6.39 -0.49
CA LEU A 41 5.45 -7.84 -0.27
C LEU A 41 4.11 -8.47 0.10
N TYR A 42 3.34 -7.86 1.00
CA TYR A 42 2.01 -8.36 1.37
C TYR A 42 1.01 -8.29 0.22
N MET A 43 1.00 -7.20 -0.54
CA MET A 43 0.12 -7.08 -1.71
C MET A 43 0.46 -8.13 -2.77
N LEU A 44 1.75 -8.37 -3.02
CA LEU A 44 2.22 -9.39 -3.96
C LEU A 44 1.85 -10.80 -3.50
N ASP A 45 2.07 -11.10 -2.23
CA ASP A 45 1.71 -12.39 -1.65
C ASP A 45 0.21 -12.65 -1.80
N TRP A 46 -0.63 -11.69 -1.40
CA TRP A 46 -2.07 -11.80 -1.54
C TRP A 46 -2.50 -11.96 -3.01
N TYR A 47 -1.97 -11.15 -3.92
CA TYR A 47 -2.26 -11.24 -5.35
C TYR A 47 -1.86 -12.59 -5.95
N ASN A 48 -0.73 -13.16 -5.50
CA ASN A 48 -0.26 -14.44 -6.00
C ASN A 48 -1.15 -15.62 -5.58
N HIS A 49 -1.84 -15.51 -4.44
CA HIS A 49 -2.76 -16.53 -3.92
C HIS A 49 -4.20 -16.41 -4.45
N HIS A 50 -4.55 -15.33 -5.17
CA HIS A 50 -5.90 -15.10 -5.70
C HIS A 50 -5.88 -15.04 -7.23
N GLY A 51 -5.88 -16.22 -7.85
CA GLY A 51 -5.82 -16.36 -9.32
C GLY A 51 -7.04 -15.78 -10.05
N ASP A 52 -8.18 -15.65 -9.38
CA ASP A 52 -9.45 -15.18 -9.89
C ASP A 52 -9.49 -13.67 -10.21
N ILE A 53 -8.59 -12.89 -9.60
CA ILE A 53 -8.49 -11.45 -9.83
C ILE A 53 -7.34 -11.06 -10.76
N ARG A 54 -6.61 -12.03 -11.32
CA ARG A 54 -5.46 -11.74 -12.16
C ARG A 54 -5.87 -11.03 -13.45
N ASP A 55 -5.15 -9.97 -13.75
CA ASP A 55 -5.31 -9.18 -14.96
C ASP A 55 -3.97 -8.58 -15.39
N LYS A 56 -3.76 -8.44 -16.71
CA LYS A 56 -2.49 -7.95 -17.27
C LYS A 56 -2.10 -6.56 -16.76
N LYS A 57 -3.07 -5.71 -16.43
CA LYS A 57 -2.83 -4.39 -15.84
C LYS A 57 -2.29 -4.51 -14.43
N LEU A 58 -2.86 -5.40 -13.61
CA LEU A 58 -2.39 -5.65 -12.25
C LEU A 58 -1.01 -6.29 -12.26
N ASP A 59 -0.76 -7.23 -13.16
CA ASP A 59 0.57 -7.82 -13.35
C ASP A 59 1.63 -6.74 -13.62
N LYS A 60 1.34 -5.81 -14.54
CA LYS A 60 2.26 -4.69 -14.83
C LYS A 60 2.48 -3.79 -13.61
N ILE A 61 1.42 -3.42 -12.90
CA ILE A 61 1.52 -2.60 -11.68
C ILE A 61 2.43 -3.28 -10.65
N PHE A 62 2.27 -4.57 -10.44
CA PHE A 62 3.10 -5.32 -9.50
C PHE A 62 4.56 -5.43 -9.94
N GLU A 63 4.85 -5.58 -11.24
CA GLU A 63 6.23 -5.53 -11.73
C GLU A 63 6.86 -4.14 -11.55
N ASP A 64 6.12 -3.07 -11.82
CA ASP A 64 6.59 -1.69 -11.61
C ASP A 64 6.88 -1.43 -10.11
N LEU A 65 6.01 -1.91 -9.22
CA LEU A 65 6.17 -1.78 -7.77
C LEU A 65 7.37 -2.60 -7.25
N LYS A 66 7.59 -3.81 -7.77
CA LYS A 66 8.79 -4.61 -7.46
C LYS A 66 10.04 -3.83 -7.84
N GLY A 67 10.15 -3.35 -9.07
CA GLY A 67 11.35 -2.63 -9.54
C GLY A 67 11.65 -1.35 -8.77
N LYS A 68 10.65 -0.74 -8.13
CA LYS A 68 10.81 0.48 -7.33
C LYS A 68 11.14 0.23 -5.87
N PHE A 69 10.58 -0.82 -5.25
CA PHE A 69 10.59 -0.98 -3.79
C PHE A 69 11.20 -2.29 -3.28
N LEU A 70 11.43 -3.29 -4.14
CA LEU A 70 12.04 -4.58 -3.77
C LEU A 70 13.41 -4.76 -4.41
#